data_AF-A0A7W1W0U6-F1
#
_entry.id   AF-A0A7W1W0U6-F1
#
_cell.length_a   1.000
_cell.length_b   1.000
_cell.length_c   1.000
_cell.angle_alpha   90.00
_cell.angle_beta   90.00
_cell.angle_gamma   90.00
#
_symmetry.space_group_name_H-M   'P 1'
#
loop_
_entity.id
_entity.type
_entity.pdbx_description
1 polymer ?
#
loop_
_entity_poly.entity_id
_entity_poly.type
_entity_poly.pdbx_seq_one_letter_code
_entity_poly.pdbx_strand_id
1 'polypeptide(L)'
;CTLLWWSQTYWKYIERFIIPSRPGNYTTNTYEGYKYANVVNRNTYMIELDTTAVPMDKWRLSSLPTLHKILLPGSTADGLDRLMKSDIVKSGKKLKVLNMSELTTLAAEIPYQLETGMGYPLWFHKGVGMFDKEINMFTDRIKHNYYDLVIFEYVPYSNNIYPFSIRQALMDNYSRVDTFPVPRNPSSHAWVEIYEQKK
;
A
#
# COMPACT_ATOMS: atom_id res chain seq x y z
N CYS A 1 16.75 31.02 -10.96
CA CYS A 1 17.38 29.80 -10.38
C CYS A 1 16.54 29.12 -9.29
N THR A 2 15.24 29.41 -9.19
CA THR A 2 14.35 28.90 -8.14
C THR A 2 13.85 27.47 -8.35
N LEU A 3 13.98 26.88 -9.54
CA LEU A 3 13.45 25.54 -9.84
C LEU A 3 14.32 24.38 -9.31
N LEU A 4 15.62 24.60 -9.11
CA LEU A 4 16.52 23.53 -8.63
C LEU A 4 16.29 23.23 -7.14
N TRP A 5 16.04 24.25 -6.33
CA TRP A 5 15.85 24.14 -4.88
C TRP A 5 14.61 23.32 -4.48
N TRP A 6 13.62 23.21 -5.37
CA TRP A 6 12.39 22.44 -5.14
C TRP A 6 12.37 21.08 -5.84
N SER A 7 13.42 20.75 -6.59
CA SER A 7 13.51 19.42 -7.22
C SER A 7 13.95 18.38 -6.18
N GLN A 8 13.22 17.26 -6.13
CA GLN A 8 13.56 16.13 -5.26
C GLN A 8 15.01 15.64 -5.48
N THR A 9 15.51 15.74 -6.71
CA THR A 9 16.86 15.35 -7.10
C THR A 9 17.93 16.22 -6.42
N TYR A 10 17.72 17.52 -6.34
CA TYR A 10 18.66 18.45 -5.70
C TYR A 10 18.69 18.26 -4.18
N TRP A 11 17.53 18.09 -3.55
CA TRP A 11 17.46 17.79 -2.12
C TRP A 11 18.18 16.49 -1.76
N LYS A 12 17.96 15.41 -2.53
CA LYS A 12 18.69 14.15 -2.35
C LYS A 12 20.21 14.31 -2.47
N TYR A 13 20.68 15.20 -3.35
CA TYR A 13 22.11 15.49 -3.49
C TYR A 13 22.68 16.24 -2.28
N ILE A 14 21.97 17.27 -1.79
CA ILE A 14 22.40 18.06 -0.62
C ILE A 14 22.36 17.24 0.67
N GLU A 15 21.35 16.37 0.84
CA GLU A 15 21.21 15.51 2.01
C GLU A 15 22.47 14.67 2.29
N ARG A 16 23.22 14.30 1.25
CA ARG A 16 24.50 13.58 1.39
C ARG A 16 25.55 14.32 2.22
N PHE A 17 25.49 15.65 2.29
CA PHE A 17 26.54 16.49 2.89
C PHE A 17 26.14 17.15 4.21
N ILE A 18 24.84 17.30 4.49
CA ILE A 18 24.33 18.02 5.68
C ILE A 18 23.96 17.08 6.82
N ILE A 19 23.67 15.80 6.53
CA ILE A 19 23.19 14.86 7.54
C ILE A 19 24.37 14.08 8.14
N PRO A 20 24.61 14.17 9.46
CA PRO A 20 25.64 13.37 10.11
C PRO A 20 25.30 11.88 10.02
N SER A 21 26.23 11.07 9.49
CA SER A 21 26.07 9.64 9.20
C SER A 21 25.98 8.72 10.41
N ARG A 22 25.76 9.24 11.63
CA ARG A 22 25.77 8.43 12.86
C ARG A 22 24.32 8.07 13.27
N PRO A 23 23.86 6.83 13.01
CA PRO A 23 22.59 6.37 13.54
C PRO A 23 22.64 6.32 15.07
N GLY A 24 21.55 6.74 15.73
CA GLY A 24 21.41 6.56 17.19
C GLY A 24 21.32 5.07 17.56
N ASN A 25 21.46 4.75 18.85
CA ASN A 25 21.20 3.40 19.34
C ASN A 25 19.69 3.14 19.36
N TYR A 26 19.21 2.19 18.56
CA TYR A 26 17.79 1.79 18.52
C TYR A 26 17.65 0.31 18.85
N THR A 27 16.50 -0.05 19.45
CA THR A 27 16.07 -1.46 19.51
C THR A 27 15.75 -1.96 18.09
N THR A 28 15.96 -3.24 17.81
CA THR A 28 15.83 -3.80 16.45
C THR A 28 14.94 -5.05 16.42
N ASN A 29 14.18 -5.22 15.35
CA ASN A 29 13.42 -6.43 15.02
C ASN A 29 14.05 -7.14 13.82
N THR A 30 13.84 -8.45 13.71
CA THR A 30 14.31 -9.25 12.57
C THR A 30 13.11 -9.87 11.85
N TYR A 31 13.04 -9.70 10.53
CA TYR A 31 12.04 -10.34 9.67
C TYR A 31 12.72 -10.84 8.38
N GLU A 32 12.52 -12.10 8.03
CA GLU A 32 13.11 -12.75 6.84
C GLU A 32 14.63 -12.54 6.68
N GLY A 33 15.36 -12.50 7.80
CA GLY A 33 16.82 -12.30 7.83
C GLY A 33 17.27 -10.83 7.86
N TYR A 34 16.37 -9.88 7.68
CA TYR A 34 16.68 -8.44 7.74
C TYR A 34 16.48 -7.89 9.15
N LYS A 35 17.50 -7.22 9.69
CA LYS A 35 17.47 -6.56 11.00
C LYS A 35 17.18 -5.07 10.82
N TYR A 36 16.07 -4.59 11.37
CA TYR A 36 15.63 -3.20 11.24
C TYR A 36 15.30 -2.57 12.58
N ALA A 37 15.42 -1.25 12.71
CA ALA A 37 15.13 -0.55 13.94
C ALA A 37 13.62 -0.53 14.25
N ASN A 38 13.25 -0.67 15.51
CA ASN A 38 11.88 -0.60 16.02
C ASN A 38 11.37 0.85 16.19
N VAL A 39 12.15 1.82 15.74
CA VAL A 39 11.82 3.25 15.78
C VAL A 39 11.92 3.78 14.36
N VAL A 40 10.88 4.46 13.89
CA VAL A 40 10.90 5.13 12.59
C VAL A 40 11.44 6.55 12.76
N ASN A 41 12.55 6.82 12.09
CA ASN A 41 13.17 8.13 11.97
C ASN A 41 13.92 8.23 10.64
N ARG A 42 14.53 9.39 10.37
CA ARG A 42 15.25 9.67 9.11
C ARG A 42 16.41 8.71 8.80
N ASN A 43 16.98 8.03 9.79
CA ASN A 43 18.07 7.07 9.60
C ASN A 43 17.58 5.62 9.57
N THR A 44 16.29 5.37 9.84
CA THR A 44 15.72 4.03 10.01
C THR A 44 14.47 3.79 9.18
N TYR A 45 13.98 4.80 8.45
CA TYR A 45 12.78 4.69 7.62
C TYR A 45 12.96 3.82 6.37
N MET A 46 14.21 3.55 5.97
CA MET A 46 14.54 2.70 4.82
C MET A 46 15.44 1.56 5.29
N ILE A 47 14.98 0.33 5.08
CA ILE A 47 15.67 -0.88 5.52
C ILE A 47 16.68 -1.36 4.46
N GLU A 48 16.42 -1.16 3.15
CA GLU A 48 17.34 -1.52 2.05
C GLU A 48 17.19 -0.62 0.79
N LEU A 49 18.19 -0.69 -0.11
CA LEU A 49 18.15 -0.13 -1.47
C LEU A 49 17.25 -1.01 -2.35
N ASP A 50 16.06 -0.49 -2.63
CA ASP A 50 15.00 -1.18 -3.35
C ASP A 50 15.40 -1.61 -4.78
N THR A 51 15.34 -2.92 -5.04
CA THR A 51 15.61 -3.52 -6.36
C THR A 51 14.37 -3.61 -7.25
N THR A 52 13.19 -3.21 -6.75
CA THR A 52 11.92 -3.31 -7.47
C THR A 52 11.59 -2.09 -8.34
N ALA A 53 12.49 -1.11 -8.42
CA ALA A 53 12.29 0.09 -9.23
C ALA A 53 12.03 -0.25 -10.71
N VAL A 54 10.82 0.07 -11.19
CA VAL A 54 10.46 -0.12 -12.59
C VAL A 54 11.04 1.03 -13.42
N PRO A 55 11.87 0.75 -14.45
CA PRO A 55 12.40 1.76 -15.36
C PRO A 55 11.29 2.62 -15.97
N MET A 56 11.48 3.94 -16.05
CA MET A 56 10.46 4.89 -16.49
C MET A 56 9.95 4.67 -17.92
N ASP A 57 10.75 4.07 -18.79
CA ASP A 57 10.36 3.66 -20.15
C ASP A 57 9.29 2.55 -20.17
N LYS A 58 9.12 1.85 -19.05
CA LYS A 58 8.08 0.84 -18.84
C LYS A 58 6.82 1.42 -18.18
N TRP A 59 6.75 2.73 -17.98
CA TRP A 59 5.58 3.39 -17.39
C TRP A 59 4.61 3.79 -18.49
N ARG A 60 3.31 3.67 -18.21
CA ARG A 60 2.25 4.02 -19.16
C ARG A 60 1.11 4.75 -18.48
N LEU A 61 0.31 5.44 -19.28
CA LEU A 61 -0.93 6.05 -18.81
C LEU A 61 -1.95 4.97 -18.46
N SER A 62 -2.71 5.22 -17.40
CA SER A 62 -3.83 4.36 -17.01
C SER A 62 -5.02 4.53 -17.95
N SER A 63 -5.78 3.45 -18.13
CA SER A 63 -7.08 3.46 -18.80
C SER A 63 -8.20 4.01 -17.90
N LEU A 64 -7.97 4.08 -16.58
CA LEU A 64 -8.97 4.47 -15.59
C LEU A 64 -9.27 5.98 -15.68
N PRO A 65 -10.54 6.41 -15.74
CA PRO A 65 -10.95 7.81 -15.73
C PRO A 65 -10.27 8.67 -14.65
N THR A 66 -10.15 8.20 -13.41
CA THR A 66 -9.50 8.92 -12.32
C THR A 66 -7.99 9.04 -12.44
N LEU A 67 -7.36 8.14 -13.21
CA LEU A 67 -5.90 8.07 -13.38
C LEU A 67 -5.44 8.35 -14.83
N HIS A 68 -6.32 8.81 -15.72
CA HIS A 68 -6.06 8.90 -17.17
C HIS A 68 -4.88 9.82 -17.57
N LYS A 69 -4.44 10.71 -16.68
CA LYS A 69 -3.28 11.61 -16.86
C LYS A 69 -2.11 11.30 -15.92
N ILE A 70 -2.18 10.18 -15.22
CA ILE A 70 -1.17 9.76 -14.24
C ILE A 70 -0.37 8.61 -14.88
N LEU A 71 0.95 8.78 -14.89
CA LEU A 71 1.88 7.72 -15.30
C LEU A 71 2.02 6.72 -14.16
N LEU A 72 1.83 5.44 -14.47
CA LEU A 72 1.96 4.33 -13.54
C LEU A 72 3.00 3.33 -14.09
N PRO A 73 3.66 2.54 -13.23
CA PRO A 73 4.40 1.37 -13.68
C PRO A 73 3.48 0.49 -14.55
N GLY A 74 3.99 -0.01 -15.69
CA GLY A 74 3.19 -0.81 -16.62
C GLY A 74 2.50 -2.01 -15.96
N SER A 75 3.21 -2.68 -15.05
CA SER A 75 2.69 -3.81 -14.26
C SER A 75 1.54 -3.42 -13.32
N THR A 76 1.60 -2.23 -12.72
CA THR A 76 0.51 -1.69 -11.90
C THR A 76 -0.71 -1.36 -12.75
N ALA A 77 -0.50 -0.71 -13.91
CA ALA A 77 -1.59 -0.43 -14.85
C ALA A 77 -2.23 -1.72 -15.38
N ASP A 78 -1.43 -2.76 -15.66
CA ASP A 78 -1.95 -4.07 -16.07
C ASP A 78 -2.76 -4.74 -14.95
N GLY A 79 -2.30 -4.63 -13.69
CA GLY A 79 -3.03 -5.13 -12.52
C GLY A 79 -4.38 -4.44 -12.31
N LEU A 80 -4.42 -3.12 -12.47
CA LEU A 80 -5.65 -2.34 -12.45
C LEU A 80 -6.60 -2.75 -13.58
N ASP A 81 -6.09 -2.92 -14.79
CA ASP A 81 -6.88 -3.38 -15.93
C ASP A 81 -7.47 -4.78 -15.69
N ARG A 82 -6.72 -5.69 -15.04
CA ARG A 82 -7.22 -7.02 -14.65
C ARG A 82 -8.30 -6.92 -13.57
N LEU A 83 -8.07 -6.10 -12.54
CA LEU A 83 -9.05 -5.86 -11.48
C LEU A 83 -10.37 -5.34 -12.04
N MET A 84 -10.34 -4.34 -12.94
CA MET A 84 -11.56 -3.82 -13.56
C MET A 84 -12.23 -4.81 -14.51
N LYS A 85 -11.48 -5.79 -15.03
CA LYS A 85 -12.01 -6.84 -15.89
C LYS A 85 -12.57 -8.04 -15.13
N SER A 86 -12.36 -8.12 -13.81
CA SER A 86 -12.80 -9.25 -12.99
C SER A 86 -14.33 -9.33 -12.88
N ASP A 87 -14.83 -10.53 -12.64
CA ASP A 87 -16.27 -10.77 -12.55
C ASP A 87 -16.90 -10.05 -11.36
N ILE A 88 -16.18 -9.93 -10.24
CA ILE A 88 -16.70 -9.25 -9.04
C ILE A 88 -16.96 -7.77 -9.31
N VAL A 89 -16.04 -7.07 -9.98
CA VAL A 89 -16.20 -5.64 -10.33
C VAL A 89 -17.25 -5.47 -11.43
N LYS A 90 -17.21 -6.32 -12.47
CA LYS A 90 -18.19 -6.27 -13.57
C LYS A 90 -19.61 -6.64 -13.18
N SER A 91 -19.78 -7.38 -12.07
CA SER A 91 -21.11 -7.79 -11.60
C SER A 91 -22.05 -6.60 -11.34
N GLY A 92 -21.49 -5.39 -11.14
CA GLY A 92 -22.25 -4.16 -10.92
C GLY A 92 -23.05 -4.16 -9.62
N LYS A 93 -22.86 -5.15 -8.76
CA LYS A 93 -23.46 -5.21 -7.43
C LYS A 93 -22.83 -4.14 -6.54
N LYS A 94 -23.57 -3.69 -5.53
CA LYS A 94 -23.03 -2.84 -4.48
C LYS A 94 -22.08 -3.69 -3.63
N LEU A 95 -20.79 -3.62 -3.92
CA LEU A 95 -19.76 -4.36 -3.21
C LEU A 95 -19.44 -3.70 -1.88
N LYS A 96 -19.19 -4.52 -0.85
CA LYS A 96 -18.47 -4.08 0.35
C LYS A 96 -16.98 -4.24 0.09
N VAL A 97 -16.31 -3.13 -0.18
CA VAL A 97 -14.88 -3.13 -0.50
C VAL A 97 -14.09 -2.54 0.66
N LEU A 98 -13.08 -3.28 1.11
CA LEU A 98 -12.06 -2.74 1.99
C LEU A 98 -10.84 -2.36 1.15
N ASN A 99 -10.60 -1.05 1.00
CA ASN A 99 -9.43 -0.55 0.29
C ASN A 99 -8.35 -0.06 1.26
N MET A 100 -7.48 -0.98 1.67
CA MET A 100 -6.28 -0.71 2.46
C MET A 100 -5.04 -0.58 1.56
N SER A 101 -5.07 0.36 0.63
CA SER A 101 -3.95 0.66 -0.27
C SER A 101 -3.85 2.15 -0.58
N GLU A 102 -2.75 2.57 -1.21
CA GLU A 102 -2.59 3.93 -1.74
C GLU A 102 -3.56 4.25 -2.92
N LEU A 103 -4.21 3.24 -3.50
CA LEU A 103 -5.13 3.36 -4.64
C LEU A 103 -6.54 3.84 -4.21
N THR A 104 -6.59 4.92 -3.44
CA THR A 104 -7.84 5.51 -2.93
C THR A 104 -8.81 5.96 -4.03
N THR A 105 -8.29 6.29 -5.22
CA THR A 105 -9.08 6.69 -6.39
C THR A 105 -10.02 5.58 -6.88
N LEU A 106 -9.75 4.31 -6.55
CA LEU A 106 -10.61 3.18 -6.91
C LEU A 106 -12.01 3.28 -6.33
N ALA A 107 -12.23 4.09 -5.29
CA ALA A 107 -13.56 4.40 -4.77
C ALA A 107 -14.49 5.07 -5.80
N ALA A 108 -13.93 5.75 -6.80
CA ALA A 108 -14.70 6.34 -7.90
C ALA A 108 -14.83 5.40 -9.12
N GLU A 109 -13.98 4.37 -9.21
CA GLU A 109 -13.95 3.42 -10.33
C GLU A 109 -14.79 2.18 -10.07
N ILE A 110 -14.77 1.70 -8.82
CA ILE A 110 -15.51 0.51 -8.38
C ILE A 110 -16.73 1.00 -7.60
N PRO A 111 -17.95 0.50 -7.90
CA PRO A 111 -19.19 1.00 -7.30
C PRO A 111 -19.40 0.48 -5.87
N TYR A 112 -18.58 0.93 -4.92
CA TYR A 112 -18.71 0.63 -3.50
C TYR A 112 -18.93 1.88 -2.65
N GLN A 113 -19.55 1.69 -1.49
CA GLN A 113 -19.74 2.77 -0.53
C GLN A 113 -18.57 2.78 0.45
N LEU A 114 -17.98 3.96 0.65
CA LEU A 114 -17.00 4.16 1.72
C LEU A 114 -17.66 3.97 3.07
N GLU A 115 -16.99 3.21 3.93
CA GLU A 115 -17.43 3.05 5.30
C GLU A 115 -17.15 4.30 6.13
N THR A 116 -18.07 4.60 7.04
CA THR A 116 -17.99 5.77 7.93
C THR A 116 -18.43 5.37 9.32
N GLY A 117 -17.92 6.05 10.35
CA GLY A 117 -18.39 5.87 11.71
C GLY A 117 -17.39 6.36 12.74
N MET A 118 -17.84 6.56 13.98
CA MET A 118 -17.02 7.10 15.07
C MET A 118 -15.80 6.21 15.42
N GLY A 119 -15.84 4.93 15.07
CA GLY A 119 -14.74 3.99 15.27
C GLY A 119 -14.02 3.56 13.99
N TYR A 120 -14.30 4.20 12.85
CA TYR A 120 -13.62 3.88 11.60
C TYR A 120 -12.42 4.82 11.42
N PRO A 121 -11.21 4.29 11.16
CA PRO A 121 -10.03 5.13 11.04
C PRO A 121 -10.09 6.01 9.78
N LEU A 122 -9.58 7.24 9.88
CA LEU A 122 -9.43 8.12 8.72
C LEU A 122 -8.32 7.63 7.77
N TRP A 123 -7.30 6.98 8.32
CA TRP A 123 -6.14 6.48 7.59
C TRP A 123 -5.74 5.12 8.15
N PHE A 124 -5.35 4.18 7.29
CA PHE A 124 -5.00 2.82 7.70
C PHE A 124 -3.55 2.65 8.20
N HIS A 125 -2.96 3.74 8.68
CA HIS A 125 -1.58 3.76 9.18
C HIS A 125 -1.55 3.40 10.67
N LYS A 126 -0.82 2.35 11.02
CA LYS A 126 -0.67 1.83 12.38
C LYS A 126 0.08 2.84 13.26
N GLY A 127 -0.54 3.27 14.35
CA GLY A 127 0.02 4.25 15.27
C GLY A 127 -0.24 5.72 14.88
N VAL A 128 -0.95 5.97 13.77
CA VAL A 128 -1.42 7.31 13.38
C VAL A 128 -2.93 7.36 13.32
N GLY A 129 -3.53 6.49 12.48
CA GLY A 129 -4.98 6.41 12.30
C GLY A 129 -5.58 5.08 12.75
N MET A 130 -4.77 4.03 12.90
CA MET A 130 -5.19 2.72 13.36
C MET A 130 -4.44 2.29 14.61
N PHE A 131 -5.20 1.89 15.63
CA PHE A 131 -4.70 1.27 16.86
C PHE A 131 -5.26 -0.14 17.00
N ASP A 132 -4.94 -0.83 18.09
CA ASP A 132 -5.32 -2.23 18.29
C ASP A 132 -6.83 -2.46 18.20
N LYS A 133 -7.64 -1.46 18.59
CA LYS A 133 -9.10 -1.51 18.46
C LYS A 133 -9.53 -1.62 16.99
N GLU A 134 -9.00 -0.77 16.12
CA GLU A 134 -9.33 -0.78 14.68
C GLU A 134 -8.77 -2.04 14.01
N ILE A 135 -7.55 -2.46 14.40
CA ILE A 135 -6.95 -3.71 13.92
C ILE A 135 -7.86 -4.91 14.22
N ASN A 136 -8.35 -5.00 15.47
CA ASN A 136 -9.25 -6.06 15.89
C ASN A 136 -10.59 -5.99 15.15
N MET A 137 -11.14 -4.79 14.95
CA MET A 137 -12.35 -4.58 14.16
C MET A 137 -12.21 -5.12 12.73
N PHE A 138 -11.13 -4.79 12.01
CA PHE A 138 -10.92 -5.30 10.66
C PHE A 138 -10.67 -6.81 10.64
N THR A 139 -9.86 -7.31 11.56
CA THR A 139 -9.57 -8.74 11.69
C THR A 139 -10.84 -9.55 11.94
N ASP A 140 -11.73 -9.07 12.80
CA ASP A 140 -13.01 -9.70 13.10
C ASP A 140 -13.94 -9.70 11.88
N ARG A 141 -14.05 -8.56 11.18
CA ARG A 141 -14.84 -8.46 9.94
C ARG A 141 -14.34 -9.39 8.85
N ILE A 142 -13.02 -9.53 8.71
CA ILE A 142 -12.40 -10.47 7.76
C ILE A 142 -12.74 -11.92 8.15
N LYS A 143 -12.63 -12.29 9.42
CA LYS A 143 -13.03 -13.63 9.89
C LYS A 143 -14.50 -13.96 9.62
N HIS A 144 -15.36 -12.94 9.62
CA HIS A 144 -16.78 -13.07 9.34
C HIS A 144 -17.16 -12.83 7.86
N ASN A 145 -16.19 -12.83 6.94
CA ASN A 145 -16.40 -12.61 5.50
C ASN A 145 -17.23 -11.35 5.20
N TYR A 146 -17.00 -10.27 5.94
CA TYR A 146 -17.80 -9.05 5.82
C TYR A 146 -17.61 -8.32 4.48
N TYR A 147 -16.41 -8.38 3.92
CA TYR A 147 -16.04 -7.71 2.66
C TYR A 147 -16.17 -8.66 1.48
N ASP A 148 -16.68 -8.18 0.36
CA ASP A 148 -16.74 -8.96 -0.89
C ASP A 148 -15.38 -8.93 -1.62
N LEU A 149 -14.71 -7.77 -1.55
CA LEU A 149 -13.41 -7.51 -2.17
C LEU A 149 -12.53 -6.77 -1.18
N VAL A 150 -11.28 -7.20 -1.04
CA VAL A 150 -10.26 -6.49 -0.26
C VAL A 150 -9.08 -6.17 -1.15
N ILE A 151 -8.70 -4.90 -1.17
CA ILE A 151 -7.51 -4.37 -1.84
C ILE A 151 -6.53 -4.03 -0.74
N PHE A 152 -5.50 -4.84 -0.56
CA PHE A 152 -4.56 -4.72 0.55
C PHE A 152 -3.16 -4.42 0.03
N GLU A 153 -2.51 -3.40 0.57
CA GLU A 153 -1.13 -3.12 0.26
C GLU A 153 -0.20 -3.78 1.28
N TYR A 154 0.63 -4.70 0.79
CA TYR A 154 1.64 -5.38 1.57
C TYR A 154 3.00 -4.72 1.37
N VAL A 155 3.55 -4.17 2.46
CA VAL A 155 4.89 -3.58 2.52
C VAL A 155 5.72 -4.36 3.55
N PRO A 156 6.51 -5.38 3.16
CA PRO A 156 7.24 -6.26 4.08
C PRO A 156 8.20 -5.50 4.99
N TYR A 157 8.76 -4.41 4.47
CA TYR A 157 9.76 -3.58 5.16
C TYR A 157 9.15 -2.34 5.83
N SER A 158 7.82 -2.27 5.97
CA SER A 158 7.14 -1.21 6.72
C SER A 158 6.12 -1.83 7.66
N ASN A 159 6.47 -1.90 8.94
CA ASN A 159 5.60 -2.47 9.97
C ASN A 159 4.53 -1.47 10.50
N ASN A 160 4.58 -0.22 10.03
CA ASN A 160 3.69 0.86 10.47
C ASN A 160 2.57 1.17 9.48
N ILE A 161 2.64 0.63 8.26
CA ILE A 161 1.67 0.89 7.20
C ILE A 161 0.98 -0.45 6.91
N TYR A 162 -0.35 -0.51 7.08
CA TYR A 162 -1.18 -1.71 6.91
C TYR A 162 -0.73 -2.93 7.77
N PRO A 163 -1.33 -3.15 8.96
CA PRO A 163 -0.90 -4.18 9.92
C PRO A 163 -0.82 -5.61 9.36
N PHE A 164 0.31 -6.30 9.59
CA PHE A 164 0.51 -7.69 9.15
C PHE A 164 -0.52 -8.70 9.72
N SER A 165 -1.10 -8.42 10.89
CA SER A 165 -2.18 -9.23 11.45
C SER A 165 -3.43 -9.25 10.57
N ILE A 166 -3.74 -8.13 9.91
CA ILE A 166 -4.85 -8.05 8.96
C ILE A 166 -4.53 -8.89 7.72
N ARG A 167 -3.31 -8.79 7.19
CA ARG A 167 -2.87 -9.64 6.08
C ARG A 167 -2.97 -11.12 6.41
N GLN A 168 -2.53 -11.53 7.59
CA GLN A 168 -2.64 -12.92 8.04
C GLN A 168 -4.10 -13.37 8.05
N ALA A 169 -5.01 -12.55 8.62
CA ALA A 169 -6.43 -12.84 8.61
C ALA A 169 -6.99 -12.95 7.18
N LEU A 170 -6.54 -12.13 6.24
CA LEU A 170 -6.93 -12.24 4.82
C LEU A 170 -6.43 -13.56 4.21
N MET A 171 -5.19 -13.95 4.45
CA MET A 171 -4.65 -15.23 3.95
C MET A 171 -5.42 -16.44 4.52
N ASP A 172 -5.86 -16.35 5.76
CA ASP A 172 -6.59 -17.44 6.43
C ASP A 172 -8.05 -17.55 5.95
N ASN A 173 -8.72 -16.43 5.66
CA ASN A 173 -10.17 -16.39 5.42
C ASN A 173 -10.57 -16.11 3.96
N TYR A 174 -9.70 -15.47 3.19
CA TYR A 174 -9.94 -15.05 1.80
C TYR A 174 -8.99 -15.77 0.83
N SER A 175 -9.32 -15.74 -0.45
CA SER A 175 -8.46 -16.17 -1.55
C SER A 175 -7.77 -14.97 -2.16
N ARG A 176 -6.42 -14.98 -2.22
CA ARG A 176 -5.67 -13.97 -2.97
C ARG A 176 -5.76 -14.30 -4.47
N VAL A 177 -6.48 -13.48 -5.22
CA VAL A 177 -6.79 -13.74 -6.65
C VAL A 177 -5.84 -13.02 -7.60
N ASP A 178 -5.21 -11.93 -7.18
CA ASP A 178 -4.22 -11.21 -7.98
C ASP A 178 -3.21 -10.49 -7.08
N THR A 179 -2.06 -10.14 -7.66
CA THR A 179 -1.06 -9.28 -7.03
C THR A 179 -0.29 -8.48 -8.08
N PHE A 180 0.00 -7.23 -7.77
CA PHE A 180 0.78 -6.35 -8.64
C PHE A 180 1.51 -5.27 -7.84
N PRO A 181 2.56 -4.64 -8.39
CA PRO A 181 3.31 -3.61 -7.66
C PRO A 181 2.48 -2.36 -7.35
N VAL A 182 2.82 -1.68 -6.26
CA VAL A 182 2.22 -0.37 -5.88
C VAL A 182 2.51 0.74 -6.90
N PRO A 183 1.66 1.79 -6.98
CA PRO A 183 1.76 2.86 -7.96
C PRO A 183 2.85 3.93 -7.65
N ARG A 184 4.04 3.54 -7.13
CA ARG A 184 5.11 4.48 -6.75
C ARG A 184 6.50 4.04 -7.22
N ASN A 185 7.41 5.01 -7.35
CA ASN A 185 8.83 4.79 -7.66
C ASN A 185 9.73 5.29 -6.51
N PRO A 186 10.57 4.44 -5.92
CA PRO A 186 10.69 3.00 -6.15
C PRO A 186 9.58 2.26 -5.37
N SER A 187 9.15 1.09 -5.82
CA SER A 187 8.01 0.37 -5.23
C SER A 187 8.30 -0.21 -3.84
N SER A 188 9.52 -0.10 -3.34
CA SER A 188 10.07 -0.56 -2.05
C SER A 188 9.57 -1.93 -1.62
N HIS A 189 9.62 -2.90 -2.53
CA HIS A 189 9.10 -4.25 -2.31
C HIS A 189 7.64 -4.25 -1.82
N ALA A 190 6.82 -3.30 -2.26
CA ALA A 190 5.42 -3.24 -1.91
C ALA A 190 4.54 -3.73 -3.05
N TRP A 191 3.50 -4.47 -2.67
CA TRP A 191 2.55 -5.06 -3.60
C TRP A 191 1.14 -4.74 -3.16
N VAL A 192 0.28 -4.49 -4.13
CA VAL A 192 -1.16 -4.56 -3.97
C VAL A 192 -1.56 -6.02 -4.14
N GLU A 193 -2.28 -6.54 -3.17
CA GLU A 193 -2.84 -7.88 -3.11
C GLU A 193 -4.37 -7.77 -3.17
N ILE A 194 -4.97 -8.53 -4.10
CA ILE A 194 -6.42 -8.55 -4.28
C ILE A 194 -6.97 -9.83 -3.67
N TYR A 195 -7.93 -9.69 -2.76
CA TYR A 195 -8.55 -10.79 -2.04
C TYR A 195 -10.07 -10.83 -2.28
N GLU A 196 -10.59 -12.03 -2.49
CA GLU A 196 -12.02 -12.32 -2.62
C GLU A 196 -12.42 -13.41 -1.61
N GLN A 197 -13.68 -13.45 -1.22
CA GLN A 197 -14.18 -14.52 -0.33
C GLN A 197 -13.92 -15.90 -0.96
N LYS A 198 -13.57 -16.89 -0.13
CA LYS A 198 -13.43 -18.28 -0.57
C LYS A 198 -14.78 -18.78 -1.07
N LYS A 199 -14.79 -19.44 -2.23
CA LYS A 199 -15.97 -20.10 -2.79
C LYS A 199 -16.27 -21.41 -2.08
#